data_AF-A0A968NX92-F1
#
_entry.id   AF-A0A968NX92-F1
#
_cell.length_a   1.000
_cell.length_b   1.000
_cell.length_c   1.000
_cell.angle_alpha   90.00
_cell.angle_beta   90.00
_cell.angle_gamma   90.00
#
_symmetry.space_group_name_H-M   'P 1'
#
loop_
_entity.id
_entity.type
_entity.pdbx_description
1 polymer ?
#
loop_
_entity_poly.entity_id
_entity_poly.type
_entity_poly.pdbx_seq_one_letter_code
_entity_poly.pdbx_strand_id
1 'polypeptide(L)' 'MTDEEIDYSDIPPLTEAFFEKATLRIPANQARNLVQLEPDMMTWFQAQSSDYKALINLILRRHIEANRDTVPPANS' A
#
# COMPACT_ATOMS: atom_id res chain seq x y z
N MET A 1 11.70 -8.53 -36.54
CA MET A 1 10.79 -8.36 -35.40
C MET A 1 9.91 -7.17 -35.71
N THR A 2 8.91 -7.42 -36.54
CA THR A 2 7.79 -6.52 -36.74
C THR A 2 6.64 -6.96 -35.83
N ASP A 3 5.68 -6.08 -35.59
CA ASP A 3 4.55 -6.36 -34.69
C ASP A 3 3.72 -7.56 -35.19
N GLU A 4 3.72 -7.78 -36.50
CA GLU A 4 3.04 -8.90 -37.18
C GLU A 4 3.68 -10.28 -36.91
N GLU A 5 4.90 -10.32 -36.38
CA GLU A 5 5.58 -11.56 -35.99
C GLU A 5 5.27 -11.98 -34.54
N ILE A 6 4.47 -11.20 -33.80
CA ILE A 6 4.10 -11.49 -32.41
C ILE A 6 2.88 -12.42 -32.38
N ASP A 7 3.04 -13.58 -31.75
CA ASP A 7 1.95 -14.54 -31.52
C ASP A 7 1.14 -14.16 -30.28
N TYR A 8 -0.16 -13.89 -30.49
CA TYR A 8 -1.12 -13.55 -29.43
C TYR A 8 -2.07 -14.71 -29.11
N SER A 9 -1.86 -15.91 -29.66
CA SER A 9 -2.74 -17.07 -29.46
C SER A 9 -2.90 -17.48 -27.99
N ASP A 10 -1.86 -17.25 -27.17
CA ASP A 10 -1.86 -17.53 -25.73
C ASP A 10 -2.49 -16.42 -24.86
N ILE A 11 -2.75 -15.24 -25.42
CA ILE A 11 -3.22 -14.06 -24.67
C ILE A 11 -4.52 -13.56 -25.29
N PRO A 12 -5.68 -14.11 -24.88
CA PRO A 12 -6.96 -13.70 -25.43
C PRO A 12 -7.24 -12.21 -25.13
N PRO A 13 -7.93 -11.49 -26.04
CA PRO A 13 -8.25 -10.10 -25.84
C PRO A 13 -9.13 -9.90 -24.59
N LEU A 14 -8.84 -8.84 -23.82
CA LEU A 14 -9.65 -8.48 -22.66
C LEU A 14 -11.03 -8.03 -23.11
N THR A 15 -12.07 -8.75 -22.69
CA THR A 15 -13.46 -8.48 -23.06
C THR A 15 -14.11 -7.46 -22.12
N GLU A 16 -15.23 -6.88 -22.52
CA GLU A 16 -15.99 -5.97 -21.65
C GLU A 16 -16.44 -6.67 -20.35
N ALA A 17 -16.83 -7.94 -20.43
CA ALA A 17 -17.16 -8.79 -19.27
C ALA A 17 -15.98 -9.02 -18.30
N PHE A 18 -14.73 -8.91 -18.77
CA PHE A 18 -13.55 -8.92 -17.91
C PHE A 18 -13.49 -7.65 -17.05
N PHE A 19 -13.74 -6.49 -17.67
CA PHE A 19 -13.72 -5.20 -16.97
C PHE A 19 -14.92 -5.02 -16.03
N GLU A 20 -16.09 -5.57 -16.36
CA GLU A 20 -17.27 -5.55 -15.48
C GLU A 20 -17.01 -6.19 -14.10
N LYS A 21 -16.14 -7.21 -14.05
CA LYS A 21 -15.79 -7.94 -12.82
C LYS A 21 -14.47 -7.49 -12.22
N ALA A 22 -13.73 -6.62 -12.92
CA ALA A 22 -12.44 -6.15 -12.47
C ALA A 22 -12.62 -5.17 -11.31
N THR A 23 -11.93 -5.43 -10.20
CA THR A 23 -11.87 -4.47 -9.09
C THR A 23 -10.73 -3.49 -9.34
N LEU A 24 -11.06 -2.22 -9.60
CA LEU A 24 -10.06 -1.16 -9.69
C LEU A 24 -9.44 -0.94 -8.31
N ARG A 25 -8.15 -1.23 -8.17
CA ARG A 25 -7.40 -1.01 -6.93
C ARG A 25 -6.45 0.16 -7.14
N ILE A 26 -6.89 1.35 -6.76
CA ILE A 26 -6.02 2.53 -6.74
C ILE A 26 -5.02 2.33 -5.58
N PRO A 27 -3.71 2.23 -5.84
CA PRO A 27 -2.74 2.19 -4.76
C PRO A 27 -2.86 3.50 -4.00
N ALA A 28 -3.15 3.41 -2.69
CA ALA A 28 -3.19 4.60 -1.85
C ALA A 28 -1.85 5.33 -1.99
N ASN A 29 -1.89 6.64 -2.23
CA ASN A 29 -0.70 7.48 -2.22
C ASN A 29 -0.01 7.27 -0.87
N GLN A 30 1.11 6.54 -0.89
CA GLN A 30 1.93 6.39 0.30
C GLN A 30 2.55 7.76 0.58
N ALA A 31 2.06 8.43 1.62
CA ALA A 31 2.65 9.67 2.07
C ALA A 31 4.14 9.42 2.37
N ARG A 32 5.04 10.08 1.64
CA ARG A 32 6.49 10.02 1.87
C ARG A 32 6.88 11.04 2.94
N ASN A 33 6.22 10.96 4.09
CA ASN A 33 6.49 11.86 5.20
C ASN A 33 7.69 11.33 5.98
N LEU A 34 8.67 12.19 6.24
CA LEU A 34 9.79 11.87 7.12
C LEU A 34 9.34 12.11 8.56
N VAL A 35 9.25 11.04 9.34
CA VAL A 35 9.00 11.10 10.79
C VAL A 35 10.34 10.96 11.51
N GLN A 36 10.64 11.89 12.40
CA GLN A 36 11.81 11.77 13.28
C GLN A 36 11.44 10.81 14.42
N LEU A 37 12.30 9.81 14.64
CA LEU A 37 12.18 8.84 15.71
C LEU A 37 13.45 8.93 16.56
N GLU A 38 13.30 8.76 17.86
CA GLU A 38 14.44 8.71 18.77
C GLU A 38 15.34 7.50 18.42
N PRO A 39 16.67 7.62 18.59
CA PRO A 39 17.63 6.58 18.19
C PRO A 39 17.43 5.22 18.88
N ASP A 40 16.98 5.24 20.13
CA ASP A 40 16.67 4.06 20.93
C ASP A 40 15.44 3.31 20.39
N MET A 41 14.39 4.04 20.03
CA MET A 41 13.21 3.48 19.37
C MET A 41 13.57 2.85 18.03
N MET A 42 14.40 3.52 17.23
CA MET A 42 14.88 2.98 15.95
C MET A 42 15.60 1.65 16.14
N THR A 43 16.49 1.58 17.14
CA THR A 43 17.25 0.36 17.46
C THR A 43 16.33 -0.77 17.88
N TRP A 44 15.34 -0.48 18.73
CA TRP A 44 14.34 -1.45 19.16
C TRP A 44 13.52 -2.00 17.98
N PHE A 45 13.07 -1.12 17.09
CA PHE A 45 12.30 -1.50 15.90
C PHE A 45 13.10 -2.35 14.91
N GLN A 46 14.36 -2.01 14.69
CA GLN A 46 15.28 -2.78 13.83
C GLN A 46 15.59 -4.16 14.41
N ALA A 47 15.69 -4.28 15.74
CA ALA A 47 15.88 -5.57 16.40
C ALA A 47 14.68 -6.51 16.23
N GLN A 48 13.46 -5.96 16.08
CA GLN A 48 12.23 -6.74 15.99
C GLN A 48 11.94 -7.29 14.58
N SER A 49 12.35 -6.58 13.52
CA SER A 49 12.08 -6.98 12.13
C SER A 49 13.00 -6.27 11.13
N SER A 50 13.37 -6.97 10.07
CA SER A 50 14.01 -6.37 8.89
C SER A 50 13.08 -5.37 8.17
N ASP A 51 11.76 -5.55 8.29
CA ASP A 51 10.74 -4.62 7.78
C ASP A 51 10.14 -3.77 8.93
N TYR A 52 11.04 -3.12 9.67
CA TYR A 52 10.67 -2.27 10.80
C TYR A 52 9.77 -1.08 10.40
N LYS A 53 9.85 -0.62 9.15
CA LYS A 53 8.98 0.45 8.62
C LYS A 53 7.52 0.00 8.53
N ALA A 54 7.27 -1.22 8.05
CA ALA A 54 5.92 -1.78 8.06
C ALA A 54 5.40 -2.00 9.49
N LEU A 55 6.28 -2.41 10.42
CA LEU A 55 5.94 -2.58 11.82
C LEU A 55 5.52 -1.25 12.49
N ILE A 56 6.29 -0.17 12.25
CA ILE A 56 5.94 1.18 12.72
C ILE A 56 4.56 1.59 12.20
N ASN A 57 4.32 1.44 10.89
CA ASN A 57 3.03 1.79 10.29
C ASN A 57 1.86 0.98 10.88
N LEU A 58 2.07 -0.31 11.16
CA LEU A 58 1.06 -1.17 11.79
C LEU A 58 0.70 -0.68 13.19
N ILE A 59 1.69 -0.35 14.02
CA ILE A 59 1.47 0.14 15.38
C ILE A 59 0.73 1.47 15.36
N LEU A 60 1.16 2.41 14.52
CA LEU A 60 0.50 3.71 14.37
C LEU A 60 -0.95 3.55 13.93
N ARG A 61 -1.24 2.66 12.97
CA ARG A 61 -2.62 2.38 12.53
C ARG A 61 -3.48 1.85 13.67
N ARG A 62 -2.99 0.87 14.43
CA ARG A 62 -3.71 0.32 15.58
C ARG A 62 -3.96 1.38 16.65
N HIS A 63 -2.99 2.25 16.89
CA HIS A 63 -3.16 3.36 17.82
C HIS A 63 -4.22 4.34 17.34
N ILE A 64 -4.20 4.73 16.06
CA ILE A 64 -5.22 5.62 15.48
C ILE A 64 -6.61 4.98 15.56
N GLU A 65 -6.74 3.68 15.26
CA GLU A 65 -8.00 2.94 15.34
C GLU A 65 -8.54 2.87 16.78
N ALA A 66 -7.66 2.62 17.76
CA ALA A 66 -8.04 2.60 19.18
C ALA A 66 -8.42 3.99 19.72
N ASN A 67 -7.89 5.07 19.12
CA ASN A 67 -8.19 6.45 19.50
C ASN A 67 -9.24 7.11 18.56
N ARG A 68 -9.81 6.34 17.62
CA ARG A 68 -10.72 6.87 16.60
C ARG A 68 -12.11 7.19 17.13
N ASP A 69 -12.42 6.80 18.36
CA ASP A 69 -13.57 7.31 19.10
C ASP A 69 -13.43 8.81 19.49
N THR A 70 -12.25 9.43 19.29
CA THR A 70 -12.00 10.83 19.69
C THR A 70 -11.52 11.79 18.59
N VAL A 71 -11.51 11.42 17.31
CA VAL A 71 -11.09 12.34 16.23
C VAL A 71 -12.08 12.30 15.05
N PRO A 72 -12.83 13.38 14.77
CA PRO A 72 -13.69 13.46 13.59
C PRO A 72 -12.83 13.49 12.32
N PRO A 73 -13.33 12.98 11.18
CA PRO A 73 -12.58 12.99 9.94
C PRO A 73 -12.23 14.43 9.55
N ALA A 74 -10.94 14.69 9.33
CA ALA A 74 -10.48 15.92 8.70
C ALA A 74 -11.09 16.00 7.29
N ASN A 75 -11.85 17.07 7.05
CA ASN A 75 -12.54 17.35 5.80
C ASN A 75 -11.57 17.44 4.60
N SER A 76 -12.06 16.88 3.49
CA SER A 76 -11.83 17.17 2.06
C SER A 76 -10.41 17.38 1.53
#